data_AF-A0A1S7LER9-F1
#
_entry.id   AF-A0A1S7LER9-F1
#
_cell.length_a   1.000
_cell.length_b   1.000
_cell.length_c   1.000
_cell.angle_alpha   90.00
_cell.angle_beta   90.00
_cell.angle_gamma   90.00
#
_symmetry.space_group_name_H-M   'P 1'
#
loop_
_entity.id
_entity.type
_entity.pdbx_description
1 polymer ?
#
loop_
_entity_poly.entity_id
_entity_poly.type
_entity_poly.pdbx_seq_one_letter_code
_entity_poly.pdbx_strand_id
1 'polypeptide(L)'
;MAQPYDWPAIRHAYETGSSIADIQLKYGAALTTIKTRIRRENWQQNPKEAIHNATEAKLAGMKAGDDPKTVATAIDAEAKRKAIVIQKQRRAWNKQEKIMNEALTSKDYEIGRVAKITAEALRIRQEGERRAWGINDNQEITHKHVGANNDQRAFVPPTLEEFERSHGEETGLDASTGAAN
;
A
#
# COMPACT_ATOMS: atom_id res chain seq x y z
N MET A 1 -18.17 10.06 -39.36
CA MET A 1 -18.08 9.00 -38.34
C MET A 1 -18.27 9.66 -36.99
N ALA A 2 -19.26 9.25 -36.19
CA ALA A 2 -19.59 9.91 -34.92
C ALA A 2 -18.38 9.85 -33.98
N GLN A 3 -18.04 10.97 -33.34
CA GLN A 3 -16.99 11.05 -32.33
C GLN A 3 -17.15 9.89 -31.33
N PRO A 4 -16.10 9.08 -31.09
CA PRO A 4 -16.18 8.00 -30.12
C PRO A 4 -16.44 8.63 -28.74
N TYR A 5 -17.60 8.36 -28.13
CA TYR A 5 -17.82 8.74 -26.73
C TYR A 5 -16.67 8.23 -25.86
N ASP A 6 -16.24 9.04 -24.89
CA ASP A 6 -15.25 8.63 -23.90
C ASP A 6 -15.88 7.66 -22.87
N TRP A 7 -16.00 6.40 -23.29
CA TRP A 7 -16.58 5.33 -22.49
C TRP A 7 -15.83 5.07 -21.18
N PRO A 8 -14.48 5.11 -21.13
CA PRO A 8 -13.75 5.08 -19.86
C PRO A 8 -14.18 6.18 -18.88
N ALA A 9 -14.27 7.44 -19.32
CA ALA A 9 -14.69 8.54 -18.44
C ALA A 9 -16.15 8.44 -18.00
N ILE A 10 -17.05 8.00 -18.90
CA ILE A 10 -18.46 7.74 -18.62
C ILE A 10 -18.61 6.63 -17.57
N ARG A 11 -17.87 5.53 -17.74
CA ARG A 11 -17.90 4.40 -16.81
C ARG A 11 -17.40 4.83 -15.43
N HIS A 12 -16.25 5.51 -15.37
CA HIS A 12 -15.71 6.02 -14.12
C HIS A 12 -16.69 6.96 -13.42
N ALA A 13 -17.34 7.88 -14.15
CA ALA A 13 -18.35 8.77 -13.59
C ALA A 13 -19.57 8.00 -13.02
N TYR A 14 -20.00 6.93 -13.68
CA TYR A 14 -21.08 6.07 -13.18
C TYR A 14 -20.67 5.29 -11.93
N GLU A 15 -19.52 4.63 -11.95
CA GLU A 15 -19.00 3.81 -10.84
C GLU A 15 -18.75 4.64 -9.57
N THR A 16 -18.35 5.91 -9.74
CA THR A 16 -18.19 6.91 -8.67
C THR A 16 -19.50 7.50 -8.15
N GLY A 17 -20.64 7.10 -8.71
CA GLY A 17 -21.98 7.44 -8.21
C GLY A 17 -22.69 8.60 -8.90
N SER A 18 -22.17 9.12 -10.02
CA SER A 18 -22.89 10.15 -10.79
C SER A 18 -24.19 9.59 -11.36
N SER A 19 -25.25 10.41 -11.40
CA SER A 19 -26.51 9.99 -12.01
C SER A 19 -26.33 9.87 -13.54
N ILE A 20 -27.11 8.99 -14.17
CA ILE A 20 -27.04 8.81 -15.64
C ILE A 20 -27.45 10.11 -16.36
N ALA A 21 -28.31 10.92 -15.75
CA ALA A 21 -28.70 12.23 -16.29
C ALA A 21 -27.54 13.23 -16.28
N ASP A 22 -26.75 13.27 -15.20
CA ASP A 22 -25.56 14.13 -15.12
C ASP A 22 -24.48 13.68 -16.10
N ILE A 23 -24.32 12.36 -16.26
CA ILE A 23 -23.39 11.77 -17.23
C ILE A 23 -23.79 12.11 -18.67
N GLN A 24 -25.09 12.06 -18.99
CA GLN A 24 -25.59 12.49 -20.29
C GLN A 24 -25.28 13.97 -20.51
N LEU A 25 -25.56 14.84 -19.54
CA LEU A 25 -25.31 16.28 -19.65
C LEU A 25 -23.82 16.59 -19.86
N LYS A 26 -22.94 15.85 -19.17
CA LYS A 26 -21.49 16.07 -19.19
C LYS A 26 -20.79 15.50 -20.42
N TYR A 27 -21.19 14.31 -20.88
CA TYR A 27 -20.48 13.57 -21.94
C TYR A 27 -21.28 13.47 -23.26
N GLY A 28 -22.50 13.98 -23.30
CA GLY A 28 -23.33 14.04 -24.50
C GLY A 28 -23.86 12.69 -25.02
N ALA A 29 -23.59 11.59 -24.31
CA ALA A 29 -24.09 10.27 -24.68
C ALA A 29 -25.58 10.11 -24.31
N ALA A 30 -26.38 9.56 -25.22
CA ALA A 30 -27.81 9.36 -24.97
C ALA A 30 -28.07 8.39 -23.80
N LEU A 31 -29.09 8.70 -22.98
CA LEU A 31 -29.52 7.89 -21.83
C LEU A 31 -29.71 6.41 -22.16
N THR A 32 -30.32 6.11 -23.31
CA THR A 32 -30.57 4.74 -23.78
C THR A 32 -29.26 4.02 -24.09
N THR A 33 -28.31 4.68 -24.76
CA THR A 33 -26.99 4.12 -25.08
C THR A 33 -26.20 3.81 -23.80
N ILE A 34 -26.21 4.71 -22.82
CA ILE A 34 -25.54 4.50 -21.53
C ILE A 34 -26.19 3.32 -20.77
N LYS A 35 -27.53 3.28 -20.66
CA LYS A 35 -28.25 2.20 -19.98
C LYS A 35 -28.01 0.83 -20.61
N THR A 36 -28.04 0.74 -21.93
CA THR A 36 -27.75 -0.53 -22.64
C THR A 36 -26.34 -1.00 -22.35
N ARG A 37 -25.38 -0.09 -22.29
CA ARG A 37 -23.98 -0.43 -22.01
C ARG A 37 -23.75 -0.83 -20.55
N ILE A 38 -24.33 -0.12 -19.59
CA ILE A 38 -24.32 -0.51 -18.16
C ILE A 38 -24.80 -1.94 -17.99
N ARG A 39 -25.92 -2.32 -18.64
CA ARG A 39 -26.46 -3.68 -18.58
C ARG A 39 -25.54 -4.70 -19.26
N ARG A 40 -25.02 -4.37 -20.46
CA ARG A 40 -24.16 -5.27 -21.24
C ARG A 40 -22.82 -5.56 -20.56
N GLU A 41 -22.24 -4.55 -19.91
CA GLU A 41 -20.92 -4.62 -19.29
C GLU A 41 -20.98 -4.75 -17.76
N ASN A 42 -22.19 -4.91 -17.22
CA ASN A 42 -22.49 -5.07 -15.79
C ASN A 42 -21.80 -4.02 -14.90
N TRP A 43 -21.92 -2.75 -15.26
CA TRP A 43 -21.35 -1.68 -14.44
C TRP A 43 -22.13 -1.55 -13.13
N GLN A 44 -21.41 -1.39 -12.02
CA GLN A 44 -21.99 -1.27 -10.68
C GLN A 44 -21.53 0.04 -10.04
N GLN A 45 -22.45 0.76 -9.41
CA GLN A 45 -22.05 1.91 -8.59
C GLN A 45 -21.45 1.40 -7.27
N ASN A 46 -20.38 2.04 -6.81
CA ASN A 46 -19.78 1.75 -5.51
C ASN A 46 -20.04 2.90 -4.53
N PRO A 47 -21.26 3.00 -3.94
CA PRO A 47 -21.59 4.08 -3.03
C PRO A 47 -20.70 4.09 -1.77
N LYS A 48 -20.18 2.93 -1.35
CA LYS A 48 -19.28 2.85 -0.19
C LYS A 48 -17.96 3.56 -0.47
N GLU A 49 -17.36 3.31 -1.63
CA GLU A 49 -16.12 3.96 -2.05
C GLU A 49 -16.34 5.45 -2.33
N ALA A 50 -17.45 5.83 -2.95
CA ALA A 50 -17.81 7.23 -3.15
C ALA A 50 -17.95 7.99 -1.81
N ILE A 51 -18.62 7.39 -0.82
CA ILE A 51 -18.74 7.95 0.53
C ILE A 51 -17.37 8.03 1.22
N HIS A 52 -16.55 6.98 1.09
CA HIS A 52 -15.19 6.96 1.66
C HIS A 52 -14.33 8.09 1.09
N ASN A 53 -14.26 8.22 -0.23
CA ASN A 53 -13.48 9.26 -0.91
C ASN A 53 -13.97 10.67 -0.54
N ALA A 54 -15.29 10.88 -0.48
CA ALA A 54 -15.86 12.14 -0.03
C ALA A 54 -15.58 12.42 1.46
N THR A 55 -15.49 11.39 2.29
CA THR A 55 -15.12 11.52 3.71
C THR A 55 -13.66 11.89 3.86
N GLU A 56 -12.74 11.22 3.15
CA GLU A 56 -11.31 11.56 3.14
C GLU A 56 -11.08 12.98 2.62
N ALA A 57 -11.76 13.40 1.55
CA ALA A 57 -11.68 14.77 1.04
C ALA A 57 -12.10 15.80 2.10
N LYS A 58 -13.18 15.51 2.85
CA LYS A 58 -13.64 16.37 3.97
C LYS A 58 -12.65 16.40 5.12
N LEU A 59 -12.06 15.26 5.51
CA LEU A 59 -11.06 15.18 6.56
C LEU A 59 -9.80 15.98 6.21
N ALA A 60 -9.39 15.91 4.94
CA ALA A 60 -8.30 16.72 4.39
C ALA A 60 -8.66 18.21 4.26
N GLY A 61 -9.94 18.58 4.36
CA GLY A 61 -10.41 19.96 4.22
C GLY A 61 -10.56 20.43 2.77
N MET A 62 -10.61 19.52 1.81
CA MET A 62 -10.81 19.82 0.40
C MET A 62 -12.28 20.09 0.08
N LYS A 63 -12.55 21.05 -0.79
CA LYS A 63 -13.87 21.34 -1.34
C LYS A 63 -13.88 21.12 -2.85
N ALA A 64 -15.08 20.86 -3.38
CA ALA A 64 -15.26 20.73 -4.82
C ALA A 64 -15.00 22.08 -5.49
N GLY A 65 -14.09 22.09 -6.47
CA GLY A 65 -13.71 23.30 -7.21
C GLY A 65 -12.60 24.13 -6.58
N ASP A 66 -11.94 23.63 -5.53
CA ASP A 66 -10.74 24.25 -4.98
C ASP A 66 -9.62 24.35 -6.03
N ASP A 67 -8.82 25.42 -5.94
CA ASP A 67 -7.67 25.61 -6.82
C ASP A 67 -6.58 24.55 -6.53
N PRO A 68 -5.75 24.19 -7.52
CA PRO A 68 -4.72 23.16 -7.32
C PRO A 68 -3.76 23.43 -6.15
N LYS A 69 -3.53 24.70 -5.80
CA LYS A 69 -2.65 25.04 -4.67
C LYS A 69 -3.31 24.78 -3.33
N THR A 70 -4.57 25.16 -3.15
CA THR A 70 -5.32 24.85 -1.92
C THR A 70 -5.49 23.35 -1.72
N VAL A 71 -5.78 22.60 -2.79
CA VAL A 71 -5.80 21.13 -2.76
C VAL A 71 -4.46 20.56 -2.30
N ALA A 72 -3.33 21.04 -2.86
CA ALA A 72 -2.01 20.58 -2.44
C ALA A 72 -1.70 20.86 -0.97
N THR A 73 -2.09 22.04 -0.45
CA THR A 73 -1.92 22.37 0.98
C THR A 73 -2.76 21.49 1.91
N ALA A 74 -3.99 21.16 1.50
CA ALA A 74 -4.87 20.24 2.22
C ALA A 74 -4.27 18.82 2.27
N ILE A 75 -3.73 18.34 1.14
CA ILE A 75 -3.02 17.05 1.08
C ILE A 75 -1.82 17.04 2.03
N ASP A 76 -0.96 18.05 1.98
CA ASP A 76 0.23 18.13 2.83
C ASP A 76 -0.14 18.20 4.33
N ALA A 77 -1.18 18.94 4.68
CA ALA A 77 -1.68 19.01 6.05
C ALA A 77 -2.16 17.64 6.56
N GLU A 78 -2.93 16.91 5.76
CA GLU A 78 -3.42 15.59 6.13
C GLU A 78 -2.28 14.55 6.18
N ALA A 79 -1.35 14.60 5.23
CA ALA A 79 -0.15 13.78 5.23
C ALA A 79 0.70 13.99 6.50
N LYS A 80 0.86 15.24 6.95
CA LYS A 80 1.55 15.56 8.21
C LYS A 80 0.84 14.95 9.42
N ARG A 81 -0.49 14.99 9.48
CA ARG A 81 -1.25 14.36 10.58
C ARG A 81 -1.03 12.85 10.61
N LYS A 82 -1.13 12.17 9.46
CA LYS A 82 -0.86 10.73 9.35
C LYS A 82 0.62 10.40 9.69
N ALA A 83 1.57 11.24 9.29
CA ALA A 83 2.99 11.07 9.61
C ALA A 83 3.27 11.15 11.12
N ILE A 84 2.58 12.02 11.86
CA ILE A 84 2.70 12.12 13.33
C ILE A 84 2.27 10.81 13.99
N VAL A 85 1.16 10.20 13.52
CA VAL A 85 0.70 8.90 14.01
C VAL A 85 1.78 7.83 13.79
N ILE A 86 2.31 7.72 12.57
CA ILE A 86 3.36 6.75 12.25
C ILE A 86 4.60 6.98 13.11
N GLN A 87 5.03 8.23 13.29
CA GLN A 87 6.20 8.56 14.12
C GLN A 87 6.00 8.15 15.58
N LYS A 88 4.81 8.41 16.14
CA LYS A 88 4.44 7.98 17.50
C LYS A 88 4.48 6.46 17.63
N GLN A 89 3.98 5.73 16.63
CA GLN A 89 4.01 4.27 16.62
C GLN A 89 5.44 3.73 16.57
N ARG A 90 6.31 4.29 15.71
CA ARG A 90 7.74 3.94 15.66
C ARG A 90 8.43 4.15 17.01
N ARG A 91 8.18 5.28 17.67
CA ARG A 91 8.72 5.53 19.02
C ARG A 91 8.22 4.52 20.06
N ALA A 92 6.98 4.07 19.95
CA ALA A 92 6.43 3.05 20.84
C ALA A 92 7.11 1.69 20.63
N TRP A 93 7.45 1.32 19.40
CA TRP A 93 8.24 0.12 19.11
C TRP A 93 9.62 0.15 19.76
N ASN A 94 10.33 1.28 19.66
CA ASN A 94 11.65 1.41 20.32
C ASN A 94 11.55 1.26 21.84
N LYS A 95 10.42 1.63 22.46
CA LYS A 95 10.19 1.39 23.89
C LYS A 95 9.92 -0.10 24.16
N GLN A 96 9.11 -0.74 23.31
CA GLN A 96 8.81 -2.15 23.43
C GLN A 96 10.05 -3.03 23.29
N GLU A 97 10.93 -2.67 22.36
CA GLU A 97 12.22 -3.34 22.14
C GLU A 97 13.07 -3.34 23.42
N LYS A 98 13.11 -2.22 24.15
CA LYS A 98 13.82 -2.14 25.44
C LYS A 98 13.26 -3.11 26.48
N ILE A 99 11.93 -3.18 26.62
CA ILE A 99 11.25 -4.09 27.55
C ILE A 99 11.55 -5.55 27.18
N MET A 100 11.54 -5.88 25.89
CA MET A 100 11.89 -7.22 25.41
C MET A 100 13.36 -7.56 25.71
N ASN A 101 14.28 -6.63 25.49
CA ASN A 101 15.70 -6.84 25.78
C ASN A 101 15.96 -7.01 27.29
N GLU A 102 15.27 -6.26 28.14
CA GLU A 102 15.30 -6.43 29.60
C GLU A 102 14.78 -7.79 30.03
N ALA A 103 13.67 -8.25 29.44
CA ALA A 103 13.13 -9.59 29.70
C ALA A 103 14.13 -10.70 29.30
N LEU A 104 14.75 -10.58 28.14
CA LEU A 104 15.74 -11.55 27.64
C LEU A 104 17.00 -11.57 28.50
N THR A 105 17.46 -10.41 28.95
CA THR A 105 18.68 -10.27 29.77
C THR A 105 18.45 -10.81 31.18
N SER A 106 17.32 -10.48 31.79
CA SER A 106 16.97 -10.93 33.14
C SER A 106 16.65 -12.43 33.22
N LYS A 107 16.25 -13.05 32.09
CA LYS A 107 15.71 -14.42 32.04
C LYS A 107 14.55 -14.64 33.02
N ASP A 108 13.86 -13.57 33.40
CA ASP A 108 12.69 -13.61 34.26
C ASP A 108 11.44 -13.86 33.42
N TYR A 109 10.76 -14.97 33.72
CA TYR A 109 9.55 -15.37 33.03
C TYR A 109 8.42 -14.34 33.14
N GLU A 110 8.24 -13.72 34.30
CA GLU A 110 7.15 -12.75 34.51
C GLU A 110 7.42 -11.46 33.73
N ILE A 111 8.68 -11.01 33.67
CA ILE A 111 9.06 -9.87 32.83
C ILE A 111 8.84 -10.21 31.35
N GLY A 112 9.23 -11.41 30.91
CA GLY A 112 8.95 -11.88 29.54
C GLY A 112 7.46 -11.95 29.20
N ARG A 113 6.63 -12.40 30.14
CA ARG A 113 5.17 -12.44 29.98
C ARG A 113 4.58 -11.05 29.86
N VAL A 114 4.96 -10.13 30.74
CA VAL A 114 4.53 -8.72 30.68
C VAL A 114 4.98 -8.08 29.37
N ALA A 115 6.21 -8.33 28.93
CA ALA A 115 6.72 -7.84 27.65
C ALA A 115 5.86 -8.35 26.47
N LYS A 116 5.49 -9.62 26.46
CA LYS A 116 4.61 -10.16 25.41
C LYS A 116 3.22 -9.53 25.42
N ILE A 117 2.55 -9.47 26.57
CA ILE A 117 1.18 -8.92 26.68
C ILE A 117 1.17 -7.44 26.26
N THR A 118 2.17 -6.67 26.66
CA THR A 118 2.31 -5.26 26.27
C THR A 118 2.57 -5.11 24.77
N ALA A 119 3.37 -5.98 24.16
CA ALA A 119 3.57 -6.00 22.70
C ALA A 119 2.26 -6.29 21.95
N GLU A 120 1.46 -7.26 22.41
CA GLU A 120 0.17 -7.59 21.80
C GLU A 120 -0.84 -6.44 21.94
N ALA A 121 -0.93 -5.83 23.13
CA ALA A 121 -1.78 -4.68 23.36
C ALA A 121 -1.37 -3.48 22.49
N LEU A 122 -0.05 -3.25 22.35
CA LEU A 122 0.49 -2.22 21.48
C LEU A 122 0.10 -2.47 20.02
N ARG A 123 0.26 -3.70 19.53
CA ARG A 123 -0.12 -4.11 18.17
C ARG A 123 -1.62 -3.85 17.91
N ILE A 124 -2.50 -4.29 18.80
CA ILE A 124 -3.96 -4.09 18.66
C ILE A 124 -4.31 -2.61 18.59
N ARG A 125 -3.72 -1.80 19.47
CA ARG A 125 -3.95 -0.35 19.49
C ARG A 125 -3.47 0.31 18.19
N GLN A 126 -2.27 -0.02 17.73
CA GLN A 126 -1.69 0.56 16.52
C GLN A 126 -2.48 0.16 15.28
N GLU A 127 -2.92 -1.09 15.19
CA GLU A 127 -3.81 -1.58 14.12
C GLU A 127 -5.13 -0.80 14.11
N GLY A 128 -5.75 -0.61 15.28
CA GLY A 128 -6.96 0.20 15.40
C GLY A 128 -6.75 1.67 15.01
N GLU A 129 -5.62 2.26 15.42
CA GLU A 129 -5.25 3.63 15.05
C GLU A 129 -4.99 3.74 13.55
N ARG A 130 -4.25 2.81 12.93
CA ARG A 130 -4.01 2.80 11.49
C ARG A 130 -5.30 2.72 10.68
N ARG A 131 -6.22 1.82 11.06
CA ARG A 131 -7.54 1.71 10.43
C ARG A 131 -8.36 2.98 10.56
N ALA A 132 -8.37 3.61 11.74
CA ALA A 132 -9.11 4.86 11.96
C ALA A 132 -8.55 6.03 11.14
N TRP A 133 -7.24 6.02 10.85
CA TRP A 133 -6.56 7.04 10.05
C TRP A 133 -6.44 6.67 8.55
N GLY A 134 -7.05 5.57 8.11
CA GLY A 134 -6.96 5.09 6.72
C GLY A 134 -5.53 4.79 6.27
N ILE A 135 -4.64 4.47 7.20
CA ILE A 135 -3.25 4.08 6.91
C ILE A 135 -3.30 2.57 6.59
N ASN A 136 -3.50 2.27 5.32
CA ASN A 136 -3.62 0.89 4.85
C ASN A 136 -2.22 0.30 4.60
N ASP A 137 -1.87 -0.75 5.34
CA ASP A 137 -0.66 -1.54 5.08
C ASP A 137 -0.80 -2.42 3.81
N ASN A 138 -2.03 -2.58 3.31
CA ASN A 138 -2.38 -3.40 2.13
C ASN A 138 -2.63 -2.56 0.85
N GLN A 139 -1.95 -1.44 0.66
CA GLN A 139 -1.86 -0.89 -0.69
C GLN A 139 -1.00 -1.87 -1.51
N GLU A 140 -1.63 -2.91 -2.07
CA GLU A 140 -1.12 -3.53 -3.28
C GLU A 140 -0.90 -2.38 -4.26
N ILE A 141 0.36 -2.04 -4.48
CA ILE A 141 0.74 -1.21 -5.62
C ILE A 141 0.38 -2.08 -6.81
N THR A 142 -0.86 -1.98 -7.27
CA THR A 142 -1.30 -2.53 -8.54
C THR A 142 -0.62 -1.68 -9.61
N HIS A 143 0.68 -1.93 -9.80
CA HIS A 143 1.32 -1.65 -11.07
C HIS A 143 0.47 -2.38 -12.10
N LYS A 144 -0.34 -1.65 -12.86
CA LYS A 144 -0.87 -2.18 -14.12
C LYS A 144 0.36 -2.58 -14.93
N HIS A 145 0.73 -3.85 -14.87
CA HIS A 145 1.83 -4.40 -15.63
C HIS A 145 1.44 -4.21 -17.10
N VAL A 146 2.04 -3.21 -17.75
CA VAL A 146 2.11 -3.18 -19.20
C VAL A 146 2.86 -4.46 -19.58
N GLY A 147 2.17 -5.37 -20.25
CA GLY A 147 2.56 -6.77 -20.40
C GLY A 147 4.04 -6.95 -20.73
N ALA A 148 4.80 -7.48 -19.78
CA ALA A 148 6.08 -8.12 -20.02
C ALA A 148 5.84 -9.62 -19.98
N ASN A 149 6.26 -10.29 -21.06
CA ASN A 149 6.02 -11.70 -21.34
C ASN A 149 6.31 -12.60 -20.13
N ASN A 150 5.36 -13.50 -19.86
CA ASN A 150 5.43 -14.53 -18.83
C ASN A 150 6.37 -15.66 -19.27
N ASP A 151 7.68 -15.42 -19.18
CA ASP A 151 8.68 -16.51 -19.12
C ASP A 151 9.00 -16.79 -17.65
N GLN A 152 8.03 -17.39 -16.96
CA GLN A 152 8.27 -18.06 -15.68
C GLN A 152 9.12 -19.30 -15.93
N ARG A 153 10.44 -19.14 -16.07
CA ARG A 153 11.36 -20.22 -15.73
C ARG A 153 11.29 -20.39 -14.22
N ALA A 154 10.74 -21.52 -13.78
CA ALA A 154 10.70 -21.87 -12.36
C ALA A 154 12.11 -21.71 -11.78
N PHE A 155 12.22 -20.92 -10.70
CA PHE A 155 13.45 -20.86 -9.92
C PHE A 155 13.68 -22.25 -9.32
N VAL A 156 14.60 -23.01 -9.93
CA VAL A 156 15.11 -24.25 -9.36
C VAL A 156 16.29 -23.83 -8.47
N PRO A 157 16.19 -23.96 -7.14
CA PRO A 157 17.32 -23.66 -6.27
C PRO A 157 18.50 -24.57 -6.63
N PRO A 158 19.74 -24.05 -6.67
CA PRO A 158 20.91 -24.85 -6.99
C PRO A 158 21.09 -25.96 -5.95
N THR A 159 21.56 -27.10 -6.41
CA THR A 159 21.93 -28.22 -5.53
C THR A 159 23.14 -27.87 -4.68
N LEU A 160 23.33 -28.60 -3.57
CA LEU A 160 24.46 -28.36 -2.64
C LEU A 160 25.82 -28.43 -3.36
N GLU A 161 25.97 -29.36 -4.32
CA GLU A 161 27.17 -29.49 -5.15
C GLU A 161 27.40 -28.28 -6.08
N GLU A 162 26.34 -27.69 -6.62
CA GLU A 162 26.42 -26.51 -7.48
C GLU A 162 26.75 -25.24 -6.67
N PHE A 163 26.21 -25.16 -5.45
CA PHE A 163 26.52 -24.07 -4.52
C PHE A 163 28.00 -24.13 -4.09
N GLU A 164 28.49 -25.30 -3.68
CA GLU A 164 29.88 -25.50 -3.27
C GLU A 164 30.87 -25.27 -4.41
N ARG A 165 30.53 -25.68 -5.65
CA ARG A 165 31.37 -25.41 -6.83
C ARG A 165 31.46 -23.90 -7.16
N SER A 166 30.39 -23.15 -6.91
CA SER A 166 30.37 -21.69 -7.16
C SER A 166 31.10 -20.86 -6.10
N HIS A 167 31.30 -21.40 -4.90
CA HIS A 167 31.95 -20.71 -3.77
C HIS A 167 33.31 -21.33 -3.37
N GLY A 168 33.75 -22.38 -4.07
CA GLY A 168 34.99 -23.11 -3.80
C GLY A 168 36.26 -22.56 -4.48
N GLU A 169 36.17 -21.46 -5.23
CA GLU A 169 37.33 -20.89 -5.98
C GLU A 169 37.98 -19.66 -5.33
N GLU A 170 37.63 -19.29 -4.08
CA GLU A 170 38.28 -18.17 -3.36
C GLU A 170 39.21 -18.55 -2.19
N THR A 171 39.59 -19.83 -2.05
CA THR A 171 40.57 -20.23 -1.02
C THR A 171 41.67 -21.15 -1.55
N GLY A 172 42.56 -20.59 -2.38
CA GLY A 172 43.81 -21.27 -2.71
C GLY A 172 44.82 -20.41 -3.44
N LEU A 173 45.79 -19.86 -2.69
CA LEU A 173 47.22 -19.64 -3.01
C LEU A 173 47.72 -18.25 -2.58
N ASP A 174 48.31 -18.18 -1.37
CA ASP A 174 49.73 -17.82 -1.26
C ASP A 174 50.26 -18.20 0.13
N ALA A 175 50.65 -19.46 0.26
CA ALA A 175 51.55 -19.92 1.32
C ALA A 175 52.84 -20.42 0.64
N SER A 176 53.88 -19.59 0.75
CA SER A 176 55.31 -19.89 0.78
C SER A 176 56.11 -19.01 -0.17
N THR A 177 56.97 -18.16 0.39
CA THR A 177 58.40 -18.05 0.07
C THR A 177 59.05 -17.11 1.09
N GLY A 178 60.14 -17.56 1.73
CA GLY A 178 61.11 -16.63 2.29
C GLY A 178 61.59 -16.86 3.73
N ALA A 179 61.98 -18.09 4.09
CA ALA A 179 63.04 -18.27 5.09
C ALA A 179 64.38 -18.34 4.33
N ALA A 180 65.27 -17.37 4.60
CA ALA A 180 66.68 -17.47 4.27
C ALA A 180 67.49 -17.07 5.50
N ASN A 181 68.09 -18.09 6.12
CA ASN A 181 69.42 -18.07 6.67
C ASN A 181 70.19 -19.18 5.95
#